data_AF-A0A523XAR0-F1
#
_entry.id   AF-A0A523XAR0-F1
#
_cell.length_a   1.000
_cell.length_b   1.000
_cell.length_c   1.000
_cell.angle_alpha   90.00
_cell.angle_beta   90.00
_cell.angle_gamma   90.00
#
_symmetry.space_group_name_H-M   'P 1'
#
loop_
_entity.id
_entity.type
_entity.pdbx_description
1 polymer ?
#
loop_
_entity_poly.entity_id
_entity_poly.type
_entity_poly.pdbx_seq_one_letter_code
_entity_poly.pdbx_strand_id
1 'polypeptide(L)'
;MSRTKIKIDYTICGDGNKIDPRECAICMKVCDPALFLIHQTLEKFETDNQFNPQIWRITPLYPSLCTHCMKCVEACPEQAITVSW
;
A
#
# COMPACT_ATOMS: atom_id res chain seq x y z
N MET A 1 -14.71 14.09 -14.60
CA MET A 1 -14.44 12.74 -14.08
C MET A 1 -13.56 12.89 -12.86
N SER A 2 -14.04 12.51 -11.68
CA SER A 2 -13.24 12.55 -10.46
C SER A 2 -12.16 11.46 -10.52
N ARG A 3 -10.97 11.76 -9.96
CA ARG A 3 -9.83 10.83 -10.00
C ARG A 3 -10.01 9.78 -8.90
N THR A 4 -9.84 8.51 -9.23
CA THR A 4 -9.77 7.42 -8.26
C THR A 4 -8.72 7.72 -7.19
N LYS A 5 -9.10 7.58 -5.92
CA LYS A 5 -8.24 7.72 -4.75
C LYS A 5 -8.16 6.39 -4.03
N ILE A 6 -6.95 5.87 -3.91
CA ILE A 6 -6.64 4.70 -3.10
C ILE A 6 -5.84 5.18 -1.90
N LYS A 7 -6.34 4.97 -0.68
CA LYS A 7 -5.67 5.31 0.58
C LYS A 7 -5.23 4.04 1.28
N ILE A 8 -4.05 4.10 1.89
CA ILE A 8 -3.52 3.06 2.77
C ILE A 8 -3.32 3.69 4.14
N ASP A 9 -3.79 3.03 5.19
CA ASP A 9 -3.51 3.41 6.57
C ASP A 9 -2.10 2.96 6.95
N TYR A 10 -1.18 3.92 6.94
CA TYR A 10 0.21 3.67 7.29
C TYR A 10 0.43 3.49 8.79
N THR A 11 -0.55 3.79 9.65
CA THR A 11 -0.47 3.40 11.07
C THR A 11 -0.60 1.88 11.26
N ILE A 12 -1.04 1.17 10.22
CA ILE A 12 -1.24 -0.28 10.21
C ILE A 12 -0.24 -0.98 9.29
N CYS A 13 -0.13 -0.54 8.03
CA CYS A 13 0.59 -1.26 6.98
C CYS A 13 1.89 -0.55 6.57
N GLY A 14 3.03 -1.21 6.76
CA GLY A 14 4.35 -0.64 6.47
C GLY A 14 4.91 0.18 7.62
N ASP A 15 6.00 0.90 7.35
CA ASP A 15 6.67 1.81 8.31
C ASP A 15 7.18 1.20 9.62
N GLY A 16 7.25 -0.13 9.68
CA GLY A 16 7.56 -0.87 10.91
C GLY A 16 6.37 -0.99 11.87
N ASN A 17 5.15 -0.78 11.39
CA ASN A 17 3.91 -0.95 12.16
C ASN A 17 3.44 -2.41 12.16
N LYS A 18 2.14 -2.62 12.43
CA LYS A 18 1.55 -3.95 12.67
C LYS A 18 1.81 -4.95 11.54
N ILE A 19 1.73 -4.52 10.29
CA ILE A 19 1.92 -5.38 9.11
C ILE A 19 3.21 -5.03 8.41
N ASP A 20 4.11 -6.00 8.30
CA ASP A 20 5.21 -5.96 7.35
C ASP A 20 4.69 -6.31 5.94
N PRO A 21 4.71 -5.35 5.00
CA PRO A 21 4.21 -5.57 3.65
C PRO A 21 5.02 -6.58 2.85
N ARG A 22 6.27 -6.89 3.24
CA ARG A 22 7.11 -7.89 2.56
C ARG A 22 6.62 -9.31 2.83
N GLU A 23 6.08 -9.55 4.03
CA GLU A 23 5.51 -10.83 4.41
C GLU A 23 4.06 -10.98 3.88
N CYS A 24 3.28 -9.90 3.91
CA CYS A 24 1.88 -9.91 3.47
C CYS A 24 1.74 -9.82 1.94
N ALA A 25 2.08 -8.66 1.38
CA ALA A 25 1.96 -8.28 -0.04
C ALA A 25 0.62 -8.64 -0.73
N ILE A 26 -0.46 -8.89 0.01
CA ILE A 26 -1.66 -9.50 -0.58
C ILE A 26 -2.36 -8.57 -1.57
N CYS A 27 -2.37 -7.26 -1.32
CA CYS A 27 -2.92 -6.26 -2.23
C CYS A 27 -2.18 -6.25 -3.58
N MET A 28 -0.88 -6.55 -3.61
CA MET A 28 -0.11 -6.69 -4.85
C MET A 28 -0.47 -7.99 -5.57
N LYS A 29 -0.69 -9.08 -4.83
CA LYS A 29 -1.04 -10.40 -5.38
C LYS A 29 -2.42 -10.45 -6.02
N VAL A 30 -3.40 -9.72 -5.48
CA VAL A 30 -4.80 -9.74 -5.95
C VAL A 30 -5.13 -8.64 -6.97
N CYS A 31 -4.21 -7.69 -7.18
CA CYS A 31 -4.45 -6.56 -8.06
C CYS A 31 -4.00 -6.87 -9.49
N ASP A 32 -4.95 -7.27 -10.34
CA ASP A 32 -4.69 -7.60 -11.75
C ASP A 32 -3.89 -6.52 -12.52
N PRO A 33 -4.19 -5.21 -12.39
CA PRO A 33 -3.41 -4.17 -13.07
C PRO A 33 -2.11 -3.76 -12.36
N ALA A 34 -1.71 -4.45 -11.28
CA ALA A 34 -0.46 -4.23 -10.55
C ALA A 34 -0.22 -2.76 -10.12
N LEU A 35 -1.18 -2.16 -9.43
CA LEU A 35 -1.14 -0.73 -9.07
C LEU A 35 -0.21 -0.38 -7.91
N PHE A 36 0.24 -1.39 -7.15
CA PHE A 36 0.90 -1.22 -5.87
C PHE A 36 2.40 -1.49 -5.98
N LEU A 37 3.20 -0.71 -5.26
CA LEU A 37 4.65 -0.87 -5.16
C LEU A 37 5.08 -0.87 -3.70
N ILE A 38 5.95 -1.81 -3.31
CA ILE A 38 6.71 -1.74 -2.06
C ILE A 38 7.94 -0.85 -2.29
N HIS A 39 8.15 0.13 -1.42
CA HIS A 39 9.29 1.02 -1.51
C HIS A 39 9.71 1.56 -0.14
N GLN A 40 10.86 2.22 -0.11
CA GLN A 40 11.41 2.87 1.08
C GLN A 40 10.51 4.01 1.54
N THR A 41 10.41 4.20 2.84
CA THR A 41 9.57 5.27 3.36
C THR A 41 10.18 6.65 3.13
N LEU A 42 9.48 7.48 2.35
CA LEU A 42 9.89 8.85 2.04
C LEU A 42 9.84 9.78 3.27
N GLU A 43 8.91 9.54 4.19
CA GLU A 43 8.70 10.38 5.38
C GLU A 43 9.79 10.19 6.45
N LYS A 44 10.51 9.07 6.40
CA LYS A 44 11.53 8.66 7.38
C LYS A 44 12.95 8.78 6.81
N PHE A 45 13.10 9.46 5.68
CA PHE A 45 14.35 9.53 4.91
C PHE A 45 15.56 10.00 5.75
N GLU A 46 15.34 10.92 6.70
CA GLU A 46 16.40 11.50 7.53
C GLU A 46 16.51 10.89 8.93
N THR A 47 15.45 10.24 9.44
CA THR A 47 15.35 9.83 10.84
C THR A 47 15.59 8.34 11.07
N ASP A 48 15.16 7.50 10.13
CA ASP A 48 15.40 6.06 10.17
C ASP A 48 16.26 5.70 8.95
N ASN A 49 17.18 4.74 9.11
CA ASN A 49 17.94 4.22 7.99
C ASN A 49 16.99 3.73 6.87
N GLN A 50 16.80 4.53 5.80
CA GLN A 50 15.86 4.29 4.70
C GLN A 50 16.07 2.94 3.99
N PHE A 51 17.30 2.42 4.07
CA PHE A 51 17.69 1.14 3.50
C PHE A 51 17.29 -0.04 4.40
N ASN A 52 16.76 0.22 5.60
CA ASN A 52 16.19 -0.81 6.46
C ASN A 52 14.87 -1.32 5.83
N PRO A 53 14.84 -2.57 5.32
CA PRO A 53 13.66 -3.09 4.65
C PRO A 53 12.49 -3.34 5.60
N GLN A 54 12.71 -3.34 6.92
CA GLN A 54 11.66 -3.54 7.93
C GLN A 54 10.70 -2.35 8.06
N ILE A 55 11.08 -1.17 7.54
CA ILE A 55 10.24 0.03 7.58
C ILE A 55 9.64 0.38 6.23
N TRP A 56 9.77 -0.49 5.21
CA TRP A 56 9.20 -0.20 3.89
C TRP A 56 7.69 -0.21 3.92
N ARG A 57 7.07 0.48 2.96
CA ARG A 57 5.61 0.61 2.84
C ARG A 57 5.13 0.28 1.43
N ILE A 58 3.85 -0.05 1.31
CA ILE A 58 3.16 -0.20 0.01
C ILE A 58 2.50 1.12 -0.36
N THR A 59 2.58 1.53 -1.62
CA THR A 59 1.86 2.72 -2.13
C THR A 59 1.18 2.41 -3.45
N PRO A 60 -0.05 2.91 -3.69
CA PRO A 60 -0.71 2.85 -4.98
C PRO A 60 -0.05 3.84 -5.95
N LEU A 61 0.79 3.33 -6.85
CA LEU A 61 1.54 4.14 -7.81
C LEU A 61 0.71 4.53 -9.04
N TYR A 62 -0.23 3.66 -9.45
CA TYR A 62 -1.03 3.85 -10.68
C TYR A 62 -2.55 3.91 -10.42
N PRO A 63 -3.07 4.72 -9.48
CA PRO A 63 -4.50 4.72 -9.14
C PRO A 63 -5.43 5.03 -10.32
N SER A 64 -4.93 5.69 -11.38
CA SER A 64 -5.67 5.94 -12.63
C SER A 64 -6.00 4.69 -13.43
N LEU A 65 -5.29 3.58 -13.21
CA LEU A 65 -5.53 2.29 -13.88
C LEU A 65 -6.42 1.36 -13.06
N CYS A 66 -6.96 1.83 -11.93
CA CYS A 66 -7.84 1.04 -11.09
C CYS A 66 -9.16 0.73 -11.80
N THR A 67 -9.55 -0.55 -11.78
CA THR A 67 -10.78 -1.07 -12.37
C THR A 67 -11.94 -1.16 -11.37
N HIS A 68 -11.75 -0.65 -10.15
CA HIS A 68 -12.73 -0.69 -9.05
C HIS A 68 -13.23 -2.11 -8.71
N CYS A 69 -12.39 -3.13 -8.89
CA CYS A 69 -12.74 -4.52 -8.58
C CYS A 69 -12.83 -4.82 -7.06
N MET A 70 -12.39 -3.90 -6.21
CA MET A 70 -12.40 -3.97 -4.74
C MET A 70 -11.62 -5.13 -4.09
N LYS A 71 -11.03 -6.06 -4.86
CA LYS A 71 -10.24 -7.20 -4.37
C LYS A 71 -9.17 -6.81 -3.35
N CYS A 72 -8.47 -5.68 -3.53
CA CYS A 72 -7.43 -5.24 -2.61
C CYS A 72 -7.98 -4.80 -1.24
N VAL A 73 -9.20 -4.25 -1.19
CA VAL A 73 -9.88 -3.88 0.04
C VAL A 73 -10.37 -5.14 0.77
N GLU A 74 -11.00 -6.05 0.04
CA GLU A 74 -11.58 -7.29 0.58
C GLU A 74 -10.51 -8.27 1.09
N ALA A 75 -9.40 -8.40 0.37
CA ALA A 75 -8.33 -9.33 0.73
C ALA A 75 -7.38 -8.79 1.80
N CYS A 76 -7.45 -7.51 2.16
CA CYS A 76 -6.57 -6.94 3.17
C CYS A 76 -6.96 -7.45 4.57
N PRO A 77 -6.10 -8.23 5.26
CA PRO A 77 -6.45 -8.84 6.55
C PRO A 77 -6.71 -7.81 7.65
N GLU A 78 -6.17 -6.61 7.52
CA GLU A 78 -6.30 -5.51 8.49
C GLU A 78 -7.20 -4.38 8.00
N GLN A 79 -7.86 -4.54 6.85
CA GLN A 79 -8.74 -3.53 6.26
C GLN A 79 -8.08 -2.14 6.09
N ALA A 80 -6.75 -2.11 5.91
CA ALA A 80 -5.96 -0.89 5.83
C ALA A 80 -6.13 -0.10 4.51
N ILE A 81 -6.94 -0.58 3.56
CA ILE A 81 -7.06 -0.02 2.21
C ILE A 81 -8.46 0.52 1.98
N THR A 82 -8.56 1.75 1.45
CA THR A 82 -9.83 2.35 1.02
C THR A 82 -9.74 2.83 -0.41
N VAL A 83 -10.78 2.59 -1.21
CA VAL A 83 -10.92 3.09 -2.59
C VAL A 83 -12.13 4.01 -2.69
N SER A 84 -11.97 5.19 -3.28
CA SER A 84 -13.04 6.18 -3.52
C SER A 84 -12.86 6.87 -4.87
N TRP A 85 -13.94 7.42 -5.44
CA TRP A 85 -13.94 8.15 -6.71
C TRP A 85 -14.84 9.38 -6.62
#